data_AF-A0A8T2S346-F1
#
_entry.id   AF-A0A8T2S346-F1
#
_cell.length_a   1.000
_cell.length_b   1.000
_cell.length_c   1.000
_cell.angle_alpha   90.00
_cell.angle_beta   90.00
_cell.angle_gamma   90.00
#
_symmetry.space_group_name_H-M   'P 1'
#
loop_
_entity.id
_entity.type
_entity.pdbx_description
1 polymer ?
#
loop_
_entity_poly.entity_id
_entity_poly.type
_entity_poly.pdbx_seq_one_letter_code
_entity_poly.pdbx_strand_id
1 'polypeptide(L)'
;MDKLLKVARASGSLNLSNRGLNDVPPQVYNFLDVSGTDDKWWEVVELQKLLLSHNNIKVLKDELGNLQSLTVLNVSHNQLTSLPSSIGSLNLLRSLDVSCNKLSALPAEIGSMTSLVRLYCSHNNLCNLPPSLACCVELAELKAANNCLETLPTEMQHCTKMLILDLESNKIKDIPHSWLSSFLKLTELNAAKCMIGEIPESIGCLSHLIRLDLHQNAFAAISSLPATISGCVNLAELSLGSNQISDVPVALGTLTSLGTLDLRNNKISTFPLELCTLHLSVLDLSNNNLTGLPSELGMMTSLRRLLLSGNPIRTIRSSLVMGPTPALLKHLCGRLQTNEDSRPTAASSGNIFGAGCNEQVAFAARESSSTRNLILRKLDLDHVPAVVIEKENLLSLDLSYNKIGQLPVNLSSCSSLEVLNLEGNKISEWPGAVFAALPNLQRLVLASNPIQELPSKCFSCLTSLKSLDLSTISARLPLPPALSIMTILEELRLRRMRLQEFPSEVFALGRLRVLDLGQNSLSHIPSEISSLKSLEELDISDNSIMSLPPELGLLETSLQALKLDGNPLKSIRRSVLDRGTKAILQYLKLKLPQPASS
;
A
#
# COMPACT_ATOMS: atom_id res chain seq x y z
N MET A 1 23.48 -9.60 -37.72
CA MET A 1 23.05 -8.19 -37.55
C MET A 1 21.80 -7.91 -38.35
N ASP A 2 21.75 -8.31 -39.63
CA ASP A 2 20.67 -7.96 -40.57
C ASP A 2 19.29 -8.45 -40.16
N LYS A 3 19.18 -9.67 -39.59
CA LYS A 3 17.91 -10.18 -39.04
C LYS A 3 17.35 -9.28 -37.93
N LEU A 4 18.21 -8.71 -37.09
CA LEU A 4 17.79 -7.83 -35.98
C LEU A 4 17.39 -6.45 -36.50
N LEU A 5 18.10 -5.92 -37.49
CA LEU A 5 17.74 -4.67 -38.16
C LEU A 5 16.40 -4.82 -38.89
N LYS A 6 16.13 -5.96 -39.55
CA LYS A 6 14.84 -6.23 -40.18
C LYS A 6 13.68 -6.25 -39.17
N VAL A 7 13.87 -6.88 -38.00
CA VAL A 7 12.87 -6.88 -36.92
C VAL A 7 12.71 -5.48 -36.31
N ALA A 8 13.80 -4.73 -36.15
CA ALA A 8 13.75 -3.36 -35.65
C ALA A 8 13.00 -2.44 -36.63
N ARG A 9 13.12 -2.63 -37.94
CA ARG A 9 12.40 -1.84 -38.96
C ARG A 9 10.89 -2.05 -38.90
N ALA A 10 10.43 -3.24 -38.50
CA ALA A 10 9.00 -3.49 -38.31
C ALA A 10 8.45 -2.98 -36.96
N SER A 11 9.31 -2.85 -35.94
CA SER A 11 8.88 -2.59 -34.55
C SER A 11 9.30 -1.23 -33.98
N GLY A 12 10.19 -0.51 -34.65
CA GLY A 12 10.82 0.72 -34.15
C GLY A 12 11.72 0.49 -32.93
N SER A 13 12.08 -0.75 -32.59
CA SER A 13 12.87 -1.07 -31.40
C SER A 13 14.02 -2.01 -31.72
N LEU A 14 15.24 -1.59 -31.37
CA LEU A 14 16.47 -2.35 -31.57
C LEU A 14 17.13 -2.66 -30.23
N ASN A 15 17.22 -3.96 -29.90
CA ASN A 15 17.92 -4.43 -28.72
C ASN A 15 19.23 -5.15 -29.10
N LEU A 16 20.34 -4.54 -28.71
CA LEU A 16 21.71 -5.00 -28.89
C LEU A 16 22.43 -5.16 -27.55
N SER A 17 21.68 -5.31 -26.45
CA SER A 17 22.25 -5.49 -25.12
C SER A 17 22.97 -6.83 -24.96
N ASN A 18 23.99 -6.87 -24.09
CA ASN A 18 24.73 -8.10 -23.72
C ASN A 18 25.36 -8.84 -24.91
N ARG A 19 26.02 -8.12 -25.81
CA ARG A 19 26.63 -8.68 -27.03
C ARG A 19 28.14 -8.51 -27.10
N GLY A 20 28.76 -7.91 -26.07
CA GLY A 20 30.20 -7.65 -26.03
C GLY A 20 30.65 -6.65 -27.12
N LEU A 21 29.77 -5.73 -27.53
CA LEU A 21 30.07 -4.74 -28.57
C LEU A 21 31.09 -3.72 -28.07
N ASN A 22 32.15 -3.46 -28.84
CA ASN A 22 33.14 -2.41 -28.54
C ASN A 22 32.78 -1.03 -29.13
N ASP A 23 31.94 -1.02 -30.16
CA ASP A 23 31.42 0.16 -30.85
C ASP A 23 30.01 -0.14 -31.35
N VAL A 24 29.20 0.89 -31.56
CA VAL A 24 27.87 0.76 -32.14
C VAL A 24 28.03 0.51 -33.65
N PRO A 25 27.38 -0.54 -34.21
CA PRO A 25 27.49 -0.82 -35.64
C PRO A 25 27.00 0.38 -36.48
N PRO A 26 27.73 0.80 -37.53
CA PRO A 26 27.39 2.00 -38.30
C PRO A 26 26.00 1.93 -38.96
N GLN A 27 25.51 0.72 -39.24
CA GLN A 27 24.17 0.49 -39.78
C GLN A 27 23.05 0.92 -38.83
N VAL A 28 23.34 1.07 -37.53
CA VAL A 28 22.36 1.57 -36.54
C VAL A 28 22.17 3.08 -36.69
N TYR A 29 23.24 3.83 -36.93
CA TYR A 29 23.17 5.29 -37.15
C TYR A 29 22.51 5.64 -38.48
N ASN A 30 22.75 4.81 -39.50
CA ASN A 30 22.17 4.94 -40.84
C ASN A 30 20.97 3.99 -41.01
N PHE A 31 20.07 3.96 -40.01
CA PHE A 31 18.97 2.99 -39.94
C PHE A 31 18.07 2.98 -41.20
N LEU A 32 17.89 4.15 -41.80
CA LEU A 32 17.11 4.39 -43.01
C LEU A 32 17.90 4.17 -44.32
N ASP A 33 19.23 4.21 -44.27
CA ASP A 33 20.10 4.37 -45.46
C ASP A 33 20.66 3.06 -46.04
N VAL A 34 20.42 1.91 -45.38
CA VAL A 34 20.82 0.61 -45.95
C VAL A 34 19.81 0.19 -47.03
N SER A 35 19.96 0.84 -48.17
CA SER A 35 19.41 0.51 -49.48
C SER A 35 20.05 -0.80 -49.97
N GLY A 36 19.37 -1.91 -49.73
CA GLY A 36 19.82 -3.20 -50.22
C GLY A 36 18.84 -4.30 -49.89
N THR A 37 18.12 -4.75 -50.93
CA THR A 37 17.21 -5.91 -51.01
C THR A 37 15.73 -5.65 -50.68
N ASP A 38 14.91 -5.55 -51.75
CA ASP A 38 13.50 -5.95 -51.97
C ASP A 38 12.40 -5.84 -50.88
N ASP A 39 12.68 -5.34 -49.68
CA ASP A 39 11.69 -5.22 -48.61
C ASP A 39 11.01 -3.83 -48.65
N LYS A 40 9.69 -3.85 -48.66
CA LYS A 40 8.73 -2.73 -48.68
C LYS A 40 9.15 -1.54 -47.79
N TRP A 41 9.84 -0.56 -48.37
CA TRP A 41 10.39 0.60 -47.66
C TRP A 41 9.32 1.48 -46.97
N TRP A 42 8.06 1.41 -47.42
CA TRP A 42 6.93 2.10 -46.79
C TRP A 42 6.42 1.43 -45.50
N GLU A 43 6.85 0.21 -45.17
CA GLU A 43 6.53 -0.48 -43.91
C GLU A 43 7.61 -0.23 -42.82
N VAL A 44 8.68 0.53 -43.14
CA VAL A 44 9.78 0.80 -42.20
C VAL A 44 9.36 1.86 -41.18
N VAL A 45 9.30 1.46 -39.91
CA VAL A 45 9.11 2.34 -38.77
C VAL A 45 10.46 2.89 -38.34
N GLU A 46 10.55 4.21 -38.15
CA GLU A 46 11.75 4.86 -37.62
C GLU A 46 12.11 4.33 -36.22
N LEU A 47 13.40 4.37 -35.88
CA LEU A 47 13.88 3.81 -34.63
C LEU A 47 13.46 4.68 -33.44
N GLN A 48 12.58 4.17 -32.60
CA GLN A 48 12.07 4.81 -31.39
C GLN A 48 12.78 4.35 -30.12
N LYS A 49 13.30 3.11 -30.08
CA LYS A 49 13.97 2.54 -28.91
C LYS A 49 15.29 1.89 -29.29
N LEU A 50 16.37 2.31 -28.65
CA LEU A 50 17.71 1.74 -28.84
C LEU A 50 18.26 1.29 -27.50
N LEU A 51 18.43 -0.03 -27.35
CA LEU A 51 18.94 -0.65 -26.13
C LEU A 51 20.31 -1.27 -26.42
N LEU A 52 21.35 -0.70 -25.81
CA LEU A 52 22.77 -1.04 -25.98
C LEU A 52 23.43 -1.42 -24.64
N SER A 53 22.62 -1.76 -23.62
CA SER A 53 23.09 -2.02 -22.27
C SER A 53 24.05 -3.22 -22.18
N HIS A 54 24.93 -3.25 -21.19
CA HIS A 54 25.85 -4.38 -20.93
C HIS A 54 26.73 -4.71 -22.15
N ASN A 55 27.49 -3.72 -22.63
CA ASN A 55 28.46 -3.90 -23.70
C ASN A 55 29.81 -3.25 -23.29
N ASN A 56 30.76 -3.17 -24.21
CA ASN A 56 32.08 -2.61 -24.01
C ASN A 56 32.27 -1.31 -24.82
N ILE A 57 31.18 -0.58 -25.10
CA ILE A 57 31.19 0.59 -25.97
C ILE A 57 31.97 1.72 -25.30
N LYS A 58 32.97 2.27 -26.00
CA LYS A 58 33.84 3.34 -25.49
C LYS A 58 33.42 4.75 -25.90
N VAL A 59 32.83 4.88 -27.10
CA VAL A 59 32.44 6.16 -27.69
C VAL A 59 31.11 5.97 -28.42
N LEU A 60 30.22 6.96 -28.32
CA LEU A 60 29.07 7.10 -29.21
C LEU A 60 29.43 8.13 -30.26
N LYS A 61 29.19 7.82 -31.54
CA LYS A 61 29.53 8.72 -32.64
C LYS A 61 28.47 9.82 -32.82
N ASP A 62 28.88 10.92 -33.45
CA ASP A 62 28.01 12.09 -33.66
C ASP A 62 26.79 11.79 -34.55
N GLU A 63 26.88 10.75 -35.40
CA GLU A 63 25.77 10.27 -36.22
C GLU A 63 24.58 9.74 -35.39
N LEU A 64 24.70 9.64 -34.05
CA LEU A 64 23.57 9.42 -33.16
C LEU A 64 22.44 10.44 -33.37
N GLY A 65 22.78 11.68 -33.75
CA GLY A 65 21.82 12.74 -34.04
C GLY A 65 20.89 12.45 -35.23
N ASN A 66 21.20 11.47 -36.07
CA ASN A 66 20.35 11.05 -37.19
C ASN A 66 19.05 10.36 -36.74
N LEU A 67 19.01 9.86 -35.49
CA LEU A 67 17.88 9.10 -34.95
C LEU A 67 16.79 10.01 -34.34
N GLN A 68 16.24 10.94 -35.13
CA GLN A 68 15.36 12.01 -34.63
C GLN A 68 14.06 11.53 -33.94
N SER A 69 13.58 10.34 -34.30
CA SER A 69 12.41 9.69 -33.69
C SER A 69 12.70 8.90 -32.42
N LEU A 70 13.94 8.91 -31.93
CA LEU A 70 14.32 8.13 -30.76
C LEU A 70 13.66 8.69 -29.49
N THR A 71 12.93 7.84 -28.79
CA THR A 71 12.22 8.14 -27.54
C THR A 71 12.90 7.54 -26.32
N VAL A 72 13.62 6.41 -26.49
CA VAL A 72 14.33 5.71 -25.43
C VAL A 72 15.71 5.32 -25.91
N LEU A 73 16.73 5.78 -25.19
CA LEU A 73 18.13 5.38 -25.38
C LEU A 73 18.65 4.80 -24.07
N ASN A 74 19.07 3.54 -24.11
CA ASN A 74 19.75 2.89 -23.00
C ASN A 74 21.14 2.46 -23.45
N VAL A 75 22.17 3.05 -22.85
CA VAL A 75 23.59 2.72 -23.04
C VAL A 75 24.26 2.40 -21.70
N SER A 76 23.50 1.93 -20.71
CA SER A 76 24.05 1.63 -19.38
C SER A 76 24.96 0.42 -19.36
N HIS A 77 25.84 0.33 -18.36
CA HIS A 77 26.84 -0.74 -18.24
C HIS A 77 27.73 -0.83 -19.51
N ASN A 78 28.41 0.27 -19.81
CA ASN A 78 29.38 0.40 -20.91
C ASN A 78 30.67 1.06 -20.40
N GLN A 79 31.55 1.51 -21.31
CA GLN A 79 32.82 2.16 -20.98
C GLN A 79 32.89 3.59 -21.55
N LEU A 80 31.76 4.26 -21.70
CA LEU A 80 31.69 5.60 -22.29
C LEU A 80 32.41 6.63 -21.42
N THR A 81 33.30 7.42 -22.03
CA THR A 81 34.02 8.52 -21.37
C THR A 81 33.33 9.88 -21.54
N SER A 82 32.59 10.05 -22.63
CA SER A 82 31.81 11.24 -22.95
C SER A 82 30.57 10.87 -23.77
N LEU A 83 29.62 11.80 -23.83
CA LEU A 83 28.50 11.76 -24.77
C LEU A 83 28.73 12.78 -25.90
N PRO A 84 28.34 12.47 -27.14
CA PRO A 84 28.44 13.40 -28.27
C PRO A 84 27.49 14.59 -28.09
N SER A 85 27.86 15.76 -28.62
CA SER A 85 26.99 16.95 -28.59
C SER A 85 25.70 16.75 -29.38
N SER A 86 25.72 15.89 -30.40
CA SER A 86 24.56 15.53 -31.20
C SER A 86 23.44 14.83 -30.42
N ILE A 87 23.66 14.41 -29.18
CA ILE A 87 22.60 13.94 -28.29
C ILE A 87 21.49 15.00 -28.12
N GLY A 88 21.85 16.28 -28.15
CA GLY A 88 20.90 17.38 -28.04
C GLY A 88 19.94 17.50 -29.23
N SER A 89 20.24 16.88 -30.37
CA SER A 89 19.36 16.85 -31.54
C SER A 89 18.17 15.91 -31.39
N LEU A 90 18.17 15.04 -30.37
CA LEU A 90 17.13 14.04 -30.11
C LEU A 90 15.93 14.64 -29.35
N ASN A 91 15.20 15.56 -29.98
CA ASN A 91 14.14 16.34 -29.34
C ASN A 91 12.94 15.53 -28.82
N LEU A 92 12.75 14.30 -29.32
CA LEU A 92 11.69 13.38 -28.90
C LEU A 92 12.12 12.40 -27.80
N LEU A 93 13.38 12.47 -27.36
CA LEU A 93 13.91 11.56 -26.35
C LEU A 93 13.24 11.81 -25.00
N ARG A 94 12.56 10.79 -24.48
CA ARG A 94 11.87 10.83 -23.19
C ARG A 94 12.67 10.16 -22.08
N SER A 95 13.51 9.19 -22.42
CA SER A 95 14.27 8.41 -21.44
C SER A 95 15.69 8.19 -21.93
N LEU A 96 16.66 8.66 -21.14
CA LEU A 96 18.09 8.46 -21.37
C LEU A 96 18.72 7.76 -20.17
N ASP A 97 19.26 6.56 -20.40
CA ASP A 97 20.03 5.82 -19.39
C ASP A 97 21.49 5.66 -19.84
N VAL A 98 22.38 6.34 -19.12
CA VAL A 98 23.84 6.34 -19.31
C VAL A 98 24.55 5.83 -18.05
N SER A 99 23.82 5.13 -17.17
CA SER A 99 24.34 4.67 -15.88
C SER A 99 25.46 3.62 -16.04
N CYS A 100 26.32 3.47 -15.03
CA CYS A 100 27.44 2.51 -15.04
C CYS A 100 28.35 2.69 -16.27
N ASN A 101 28.87 3.90 -16.43
CA ASN A 101 29.85 4.29 -17.46
C ASN A 101 31.03 5.01 -16.78
N LYS A 102 31.86 5.71 -17.56
CA LYS A 102 33.02 6.48 -17.08
C LYS A 102 32.91 7.95 -17.48
N LEU A 103 31.68 8.48 -17.54
CA LEU A 103 31.43 9.85 -18.00
C LEU A 103 32.00 10.86 -17.01
N SER A 104 32.82 11.79 -17.48
CA SER A 104 33.36 12.89 -16.67
C SER A 104 32.45 14.12 -16.63
N ALA A 105 31.67 14.34 -17.69
CA ALA A 105 30.70 15.42 -17.81
C ALA A 105 29.54 15.02 -18.73
N LEU A 106 28.40 15.69 -18.55
CA LEU A 106 27.29 15.67 -19.51
C LEU A 106 27.41 16.89 -20.44
N PRO A 107 27.16 16.73 -21.75
CA PRO A 107 27.21 17.83 -22.72
C PRO A 107 26.14 18.88 -22.41
N ALA A 108 26.44 20.16 -22.68
CA ALA A 108 25.49 21.25 -22.44
C ALA A 108 24.25 21.13 -23.35
N GLU A 109 24.40 20.48 -24.50
CA GLU A 109 23.35 20.20 -25.47
C GLU A 109 22.24 19.29 -24.92
N ILE A 110 22.44 18.65 -23.75
CA ILE A 110 21.37 17.90 -23.06
C ILE A 110 20.13 18.77 -22.80
N GLY A 111 20.33 20.08 -22.60
CA GLY A 111 19.25 21.04 -22.39
C GLY A 111 18.33 21.25 -23.60
N SER A 112 18.77 20.86 -24.81
CA SER A 112 17.95 20.96 -26.02
C SER A 112 16.84 19.88 -26.07
N MET A 113 16.99 18.79 -25.32
CA MET A 113 16.02 17.69 -25.26
C MET A 113 14.83 18.03 -24.34
N THR A 114 13.97 18.95 -24.76
CA THR A 114 12.86 19.48 -23.96
C THR A 114 11.80 18.42 -23.57
N SER A 115 11.73 17.30 -24.31
CA SER A 115 10.83 16.17 -24.03
C SER A 115 11.37 15.17 -23.00
N LEU A 116 12.58 15.39 -22.45
CA LEU A 116 13.23 14.43 -21.57
C LEU A 116 12.50 14.34 -20.23
N VAL A 117 12.01 13.14 -19.91
CA VAL A 117 11.27 12.84 -18.67
C VAL A 117 12.16 12.12 -17.66
N ARG A 118 13.06 11.25 -18.13
CA ARG A 118 13.93 10.44 -17.27
C ARG A 118 15.38 10.53 -17.71
N LEU A 119 16.24 10.89 -16.75
CA LEU A 119 17.69 10.90 -16.92
C LEU A 119 18.33 10.03 -15.84
N TYR A 120 18.93 8.93 -16.24
CA TYR A 120 19.71 8.07 -15.36
C TYR A 120 21.18 8.15 -15.76
N CYS A 121 22.00 8.70 -14.87
CA CYS A 121 23.45 8.87 -15.06
C CYS A 121 24.23 8.38 -13.84
N SER A 122 23.67 7.42 -13.09
CA SER A 122 24.26 6.90 -11.86
C SER A 122 25.53 6.09 -12.14
N HIS A 123 26.45 5.97 -11.18
CA HIS A 123 27.73 5.25 -11.33
C HIS A 123 28.55 5.76 -12.52
N ASN A 124 28.90 7.05 -12.47
CA ASN A 124 29.80 7.70 -13.42
C ASN A 124 30.85 8.53 -12.64
N ASN A 125 31.63 9.35 -13.35
CA ASN A 125 32.64 10.23 -12.78
C ASN A 125 32.24 11.72 -12.93
N LEU A 126 30.93 12.02 -12.92
CA LEU A 126 30.43 13.37 -13.15
C LEU A 126 30.82 14.30 -12.00
N CYS A 127 31.48 15.42 -12.31
CA CYS A 127 31.83 16.43 -11.30
C CYS A 127 30.75 17.51 -11.12
N ASN A 128 29.97 17.81 -12.17
CA ASN A 128 28.89 18.80 -12.14
C ASN A 128 27.75 18.36 -13.07
N LEU A 129 26.54 18.85 -12.80
CA LEU A 129 25.43 18.79 -13.74
C LEU A 129 25.39 20.08 -14.58
N PRO A 130 25.13 20.01 -15.90
CA PRO A 130 25.11 21.20 -16.75
C PRO A 130 23.90 22.08 -16.41
N PRO A 131 24.07 23.41 -16.27
CA PRO A 131 22.95 24.33 -15.99
C PRO A 131 21.84 24.27 -17.04
N SER A 132 22.18 23.92 -18.29
CA SER A 132 21.23 23.74 -19.39
C SER A 132 20.20 22.64 -19.15
N LEU A 133 20.43 21.70 -18.21
CA LEU A 133 19.44 20.70 -17.82
C LEU A 133 18.13 21.34 -17.30
N ALA A 134 18.19 22.59 -16.83
CA ALA A 134 17.03 23.40 -16.48
C ALA A 134 16.01 23.57 -17.62
N CYS A 135 16.45 23.49 -18.88
CA CYS A 135 15.57 23.60 -20.04
C CYS A 135 14.70 22.35 -20.26
N CYS A 136 15.02 21.23 -19.60
CA CYS A 136 14.21 20.01 -19.64
C CYS A 136 13.02 20.13 -18.68
N VAL A 137 12.01 20.91 -19.06
CA VAL A 137 10.84 21.23 -18.21
C VAL A 137 10.00 19.99 -17.88
N GLU A 138 10.04 18.95 -18.72
CA GLU A 138 9.33 17.69 -18.51
C GLU A 138 10.06 16.68 -17.61
N LEU A 139 11.27 17.03 -17.13
CA LEU A 139 12.09 16.12 -16.33
C LEU A 139 11.38 15.77 -15.01
N ALA A 140 11.09 14.49 -14.85
CA ALA A 140 10.38 13.93 -13.71
C ALA A 140 11.27 13.02 -12.86
N GLU A 141 12.26 12.35 -13.46
CA GLU A 141 13.16 11.45 -12.74
C GLU A 141 14.61 11.76 -13.08
N LEU A 142 15.39 12.10 -12.06
CA LEU A 142 16.84 12.29 -12.17
C LEU A 142 17.55 11.37 -11.18
N LYS A 143 18.32 10.41 -11.71
CA LYS A 143 19.17 9.53 -10.90
C LYS A 143 20.64 9.71 -11.23
N ALA A 144 21.35 10.45 -10.39
CA ALA A 144 22.77 10.76 -10.51
C ALA A 144 23.59 10.21 -9.34
N ALA A 145 23.14 9.11 -8.72
CA ALA A 145 23.83 8.47 -7.61
C ALA A 145 25.24 7.97 -7.99
N ASN A 146 26.15 7.88 -7.02
CA ASN A 146 27.53 7.40 -7.20
C ASN A 146 28.28 8.18 -8.29
N ASN A 147 28.43 9.48 -8.08
CA ASN A 147 29.21 10.39 -8.92
C ASN A 147 30.15 11.24 -8.04
N CYS A 148 30.83 12.21 -8.65
CA CYS A 148 31.72 13.15 -7.96
C CYS A 148 31.10 14.56 -7.89
N LEU A 149 29.77 14.69 -7.86
CA LEU A 149 29.10 15.99 -7.94
C LEU A 149 29.47 16.87 -6.75
N GLU A 150 30.07 18.04 -6.99
CA GLU A 150 30.46 18.97 -5.92
C GLU A 150 29.41 20.07 -5.72
N THR A 151 28.83 20.56 -6.80
CA THR A 151 27.81 21.62 -6.78
C THR A 151 26.59 21.25 -7.63
N LEU A 152 25.44 21.80 -7.25
CA LEU A 152 24.16 21.61 -7.94
C LEU A 152 23.74 22.95 -8.59
N PRO A 153 23.36 22.98 -9.87
CA PRO A 153 22.99 24.22 -10.56
C PRO A 153 21.64 24.77 -10.06
N THR A 154 21.62 26.04 -9.64
CA THR A 154 20.41 26.70 -9.10
C THR A 154 19.30 26.86 -10.14
N GLU A 155 19.66 26.88 -11.42
CA GLU A 155 18.83 27.11 -12.59
C GLU A 155 17.79 25.99 -12.82
N MET A 156 18.03 24.79 -12.26
CA MET A 156 17.12 23.63 -12.36
C MET A 156 15.77 23.82 -11.64
N GLN A 157 15.53 24.99 -11.04
CA GLN A 157 14.22 25.38 -10.50
C GLN A 157 13.06 25.26 -11.51
N HIS A 158 13.34 25.29 -12.82
CA HIS A 158 12.32 25.21 -13.87
C HIS A 158 11.74 23.80 -14.07
N CYS A 159 12.40 22.75 -13.56
CA CYS A 159 11.94 21.35 -13.67
C CYS A 159 10.83 21.03 -12.65
N THR A 160 9.70 21.72 -12.74
CA THR A 160 8.57 21.64 -11.78
C THR A 160 7.84 20.28 -11.75
N LYS A 161 8.15 19.38 -12.70
CA LYS A 161 7.57 18.03 -12.78
C LYS A 161 8.39 16.95 -12.08
N MET A 162 9.46 17.32 -11.36
CA MET A 162 10.31 16.38 -10.63
C MET A 162 9.50 15.55 -9.63
N LEU A 163 9.63 14.22 -9.73
CA LEU A 163 9.01 13.21 -8.87
C LEU A 163 10.07 12.44 -8.06
N ILE A 164 11.21 12.11 -8.69
CA ILE A 164 12.28 11.32 -8.08
C ILE A 164 13.60 12.03 -8.32
N LEU A 165 14.31 12.34 -7.24
CA LEU A 165 15.65 12.90 -7.26
C LEU A 165 16.58 12.04 -6.42
N ASP A 166 17.51 11.36 -7.09
CA ASP A 166 18.51 10.51 -6.45
C ASP A 166 19.91 11.03 -6.73
N LEU A 167 20.58 11.46 -5.67
CA LEU A 167 21.89 12.08 -5.61
C LEU A 167 22.82 11.33 -4.66
N GLU A 168 22.49 10.09 -4.27
CA GLU A 168 23.26 9.32 -3.29
C GLU A 168 24.76 9.25 -3.64
N SER A 169 25.65 9.24 -2.66
CA SER A 169 27.10 9.05 -2.84
C SER A 169 27.72 10.07 -3.80
N ASN A 170 27.55 11.35 -3.47
CA ASN A 170 28.18 12.48 -4.16
C ASN A 170 28.94 13.37 -3.17
N LYS A 171 29.57 14.43 -3.68
CA LYS A 171 30.36 15.39 -2.88
C LYS A 171 29.60 16.70 -2.61
N ILE A 172 28.28 16.65 -2.67
CA ILE A 172 27.39 17.81 -2.57
C ILE A 172 27.41 18.33 -1.13
N LYS A 173 27.56 19.65 -0.98
CA LYS A 173 27.55 20.34 0.32
C LYS A 173 26.18 20.86 0.72
N ASP A 174 25.39 21.33 -0.24
CA ASP A 174 24.10 21.96 0.03
C ASP A 174 23.12 21.61 -1.08
N ILE A 175 21.84 21.45 -0.71
CA ILE A 175 20.74 21.34 -1.67
C ILE A 175 20.18 22.76 -1.87
N PRO A 176 20.14 23.29 -3.10
CA PRO A 176 19.63 24.65 -3.34
C PRO A 176 18.20 24.83 -2.83
N HIS A 177 17.96 25.90 -2.06
CA HIS A 177 16.61 26.26 -1.60
C HIS A 177 15.61 26.39 -2.75
N SER A 178 16.06 26.87 -3.91
CA SER A 178 15.25 27.01 -5.13
C SER A 178 14.71 25.69 -5.67
N TRP A 179 15.41 24.57 -5.44
CA TRP A 179 14.95 23.26 -5.85
C TRP A 179 13.79 22.81 -4.98
N LEU A 180 13.95 22.93 -3.66
CA LEU A 180 12.95 22.51 -2.68
C LEU A 180 11.68 23.36 -2.75
N SER A 181 11.78 24.65 -3.10
CA SER A 181 10.61 25.51 -3.32
C SER A 181 9.85 25.18 -4.61
N SER A 182 10.52 24.64 -5.63
CA SER A 182 9.93 24.47 -6.96
C SER A 182 9.47 23.03 -7.23
N PHE A 183 10.09 22.02 -6.63
CA PHE A 183 9.76 20.60 -6.85
C PHE A 183 8.57 20.14 -5.99
N LEU A 184 7.45 20.85 -6.08
CA LEU A 184 6.26 20.60 -5.25
C LEU A 184 5.62 19.21 -5.45
N LYS A 185 5.97 18.52 -6.55
CA LYS A 185 5.52 17.15 -6.88
C LYS A 185 6.50 16.06 -6.46
N LEU A 186 7.62 16.42 -5.81
CA LEU A 186 8.66 15.46 -5.46
C LEU A 186 8.11 14.43 -4.46
N THR A 187 8.29 13.16 -4.79
CA THR A 187 7.85 12.00 -4.00
C THR A 187 9.01 11.29 -3.32
N GLU A 188 10.18 11.31 -3.95
CA GLU A 188 11.39 10.66 -3.44
C GLU A 188 12.59 11.58 -3.59
N LEU A 189 13.26 11.83 -2.46
CA LEU A 189 14.54 12.54 -2.39
C LEU A 189 15.56 11.65 -1.69
N ASN A 190 16.54 11.17 -2.44
CA ASN A 190 17.71 10.47 -1.89
C ASN A 190 18.94 11.35 -2.06
N ALA A 191 19.51 11.82 -0.96
CA ALA A 191 20.79 12.52 -0.93
C ALA A 191 21.66 11.95 0.20
N ALA A 192 21.62 10.63 0.36
CA ALA A 192 22.46 9.90 1.28
C ALA A 192 23.95 9.91 0.86
N LYS A 193 24.86 9.72 1.80
CA LYS A 193 26.32 9.67 1.57
C LYS A 193 26.86 10.90 0.82
N CYS A 194 26.26 12.06 1.07
CA CYS A 194 26.75 13.34 0.59
C CYS A 194 27.53 14.06 1.71
N MET A 195 28.06 15.25 1.41
CA MET A 195 28.72 16.11 2.40
C MET A 195 27.76 17.21 2.87
N ILE A 196 26.46 16.89 3.00
CA ILE A 196 25.44 17.91 3.27
C ILE A 196 25.63 18.48 4.68
N GLY A 197 25.77 19.81 4.76
CA GLY A 197 26.04 20.53 6.01
C GLY A 197 24.78 20.80 6.82
N GLU A 198 23.70 21.23 6.17
CA GLU A 198 22.41 21.54 6.78
C GLU A 198 21.23 21.15 5.86
N ILE A 199 20.05 20.96 6.45
CA ILE A 199 18.81 20.77 5.69
C ILE A 199 18.08 22.12 5.66
N PRO A 200 17.86 22.72 4.47
CA PRO A 200 17.08 23.93 4.31
C PRO A 200 15.69 23.89 4.96
N GLU A 201 15.24 25.02 5.52
CA GLU A 201 13.86 25.17 5.98
C GLU A 201 12.82 24.95 4.87
N SER A 202 13.21 25.20 3.61
CA SER A 202 12.41 24.99 2.41
C SER A 202 11.98 23.53 2.18
N ILE A 203 12.54 22.55 2.91
CA ILE A 203 12.11 21.15 2.85
C ILE A 203 10.61 20.99 3.15
N GLY A 204 10.06 21.85 4.01
CA GLY A 204 8.65 21.83 4.39
C GLY A 204 7.67 22.15 3.25
N CYS A 205 8.16 22.67 2.11
CA CYS A 205 7.33 22.90 0.92
C CYS A 205 6.96 21.61 0.19
N LEU A 206 7.66 20.50 0.45
CA LEU A 206 7.50 19.24 -0.26
C LEU A 206 6.36 18.38 0.32
N SER A 207 5.12 18.84 0.15
CA SER A 207 3.93 18.16 0.71
C SER A 207 3.64 16.77 0.11
N HIS A 208 4.17 16.45 -1.08
CA HIS A 208 4.03 15.15 -1.74
C HIS A 208 5.18 14.17 -1.44
N LEU A 209 6.15 14.57 -0.62
CA LEU A 209 7.32 13.74 -0.33
C LEU A 209 6.90 12.52 0.48
N ILE A 210 7.19 11.33 -0.04
CA ILE A 210 6.89 10.02 0.56
C ILE A 210 8.15 9.46 1.21
N ARG A 211 9.30 9.61 0.55
CA ARG A 211 10.59 9.07 1.00
C ARG A 211 11.67 10.16 1.00
N LEU A 212 12.29 10.33 2.15
CA LEU A 212 13.46 11.19 2.35
C LEU A 212 14.61 10.37 2.91
N ASP A 213 15.67 10.21 2.12
CA ASP A 213 16.89 9.54 2.55
C ASP A 213 18.07 10.51 2.57
N LEU A 214 18.59 10.72 3.78
CA LEU A 214 19.72 11.59 4.09
C LEU A 214 20.71 10.86 5.00
N HIS A 215 20.79 9.52 4.92
CA HIS A 215 21.74 8.75 5.74
C HIS A 215 23.20 9.04 5.36
N GLN A 216 24.13 8.90 6.31
CA GLN A 216 25.57 9.07 6.09
C GLN A 216 25.98 10.44 5.53
N ASN A 217 25.38 11.53 6.03
CA ASN A 217 25.83 12.89 5.75
C ASN A 217 26.70 13.43 6.89
N ALA A 218 27.63 14.32 6.53
CA ALA A 218 28.51 14.99 7.48
C ALA A 218 27.91 16.32 7.99
N PHE A 219 26.66 16.29 8.50
CA PHE A 219 25.99 17.49 9.02
C PHE A 219 26.90 18.20 10.03
N ALA A 220 27.26 19.45 9.73
CA ALA A 220 28.23 20.21 10.50
C ALA A 220 27.52 21.12 11.52
N ALA A 221 27.95 21.02 12.78
CA ALA A 221 27.74 21.92 13.93
C ALA A 221 26.31 22.32 14.38
N ILE A 222 25.28 22.30 13.53
CA ILE A 222 23.89 22.63 13.89
C ILE A 222 23.09 21.33 13.94
N SER A 223 23.09 20.74 15.12
CA SER A 223 22.71 19.36 15.40
C SER A 223 21.18 19.10 15.43
N SER A 224 20.39 19.77 14.59
CA SER A 224 18.92 19.66 14.61
C SER A 224 18.29 19.68 13.22
N LEU A 225 17.28 18.82 13.02
CA LEU A 225 16.38 18.92 11.86
C LEU A 225 15.53 20.20 11.94
N PRO A 226 15.24 20.87 10.81
CA PRO A 226 14.39 22.05 10.80
C PRO A 226 12.96 21.67 11.21
N ALA A 227 12.31 22.53 12.01
CA ALA A 227 10.93 22.31 12.45
C ALA A 227 9.95 22.26 11.27
N THR A 228 10.29 22.90 10.14
CA THR A 228 9.49 22.91 8.91
C THR A 228 9.32 21.55 8.25
N ILE A 229 10.07 20.51 8.67
CA ILE A 229 9.85 19.13 8.20
C ILE A 229 8.42 18.63 8.44
N SER A 230 7.69 19.24 9.39
CA SER A 230 6.26 18.99 9.61
C SER A 230 5.38 19.25 8.38
N GLY A 231 5.84 20.06 7.42
CA GLY A 231 5.12 20.34 6.17
C GLY A 231 5.07 19.16 5.19
N CYS A 232 5.93 18.16 5.35
CA CYS A 232 5.96 16.96 4.52
C CYS A 232 4.89 15.94 4.96
N VAL A 233 3.61 16.33 4.89
CA VAL A 233 2.47 15.58 5.47
C VAL A 233 2.31 14.13 4.98
N ASN A 234 2.83 13.80 3.79
CA ASN A 234 2.76 12.47 3.19
C ASN A 234 4.01 11.61 3.43
N LEU A 235 4.96 12.09 4.24
CA LEU A 235 6.23 11.39 4.47
C LEU A 235 5.99 10.07 5.18
N ALA A 236 6.36 8.97 4.52
CA ALA A 236 6.20 7.60 5.02
C ALA A 236 7.53 7.00 5.49
N GLU A 237 8.63 7.35 4.84
CA GLU A 237 9.98 6.86 5.14
C GLU A 237 10.95 8.03 5.33
N LEU A 238 11.53 8.13 6.53
CA LEU A 238 12.56 9.11 6.85
C LEU A 238 13.83 8.39 7.34
N SER A 239 14.89 8.49 6.53
CA SER A 239 16.19 7.88 6.85
C SER A 239 17.23 8.95 7.12
N LEU A 240 17.69 9.00 8.36
CA LEU A 240 18.65 9.97 8.90
C LEU A 240 19.79 9.26 9.65
N GLY A 241 20.03 7.99 9.33
CA GLY A 241 21.05 7.19 10.00
C GLY A 241 22.48 7.67 9.72
N SER A 242 23.41 7.40 10.63
CA SER A 242 24.85 7.71 10.51
C SER A 242 25.14 9.19 10.26
N ASN A 243 24.50 10.04 11.05
CA ASN A 243 24.65 11.48 11.03
C ASN A 243 25.17 11.96 12.40
N GLN A 244 25.22 13.28 12.62
CA GLN A 244 25.64 13.89 13.90
C GLN A 244 24.47 14.54 14.65
N ILE A 245 23.24 14.05 14.48
CA ILE A 245 22.03 14.65 15.05
C ILE A 245 22.01 14.43 16.57
N SER A 246 21.85 15.50 17.36
CA SER A 246 21.65 15.43 18.81
C SER A 246 20.18 15.56 19.20
N ASP A 247 19.45 16.43 18.50
CA ASP A 247 18.08 16.81 18.86
C ASP A 247 17.11 16.52 17.71
N VAL A 248 16.01 15.85 18.04
CA VAL A 248 14.91 15.59 17.10
C VAL A 248 13.77 16.55 17.41
N PRO A 249 13.31 17.37 16.44
CA PRO A 249 12.30 18.39 16.69
C PRO A 249 10.95 17.76 17.02
N VAL A 250 10.25 18.35 18.00
CA VAL A 250 8.89 17.94 18.40
C VAL A 250 7.90 18.02 17.23
N ALA A 251 8.17 18.91 16.26
CA ALA A 251 7.37 19.07 15.04
C ALA A 251 7.33 17.80 14.17
N LEU A 252 8.27 16.86 14.32
CA LEU A 252 8.21 15.56 13.63
C LEU A 252 6.98 14.72 14.07
N GLY A 253 6.45 14.98 15.28
CA GLY A 253 5.25 14.32 15.81
C GLY A 253 3.96 14.62 15.03
N THR A 254 3.96 15.62 14.14
CA THR A 254 2.77 15.93 13.31
C THR A 254 2.66 15.05 12.06
N LEU A 255 3.69 14.27 11.74
CA LEU A 255 3.76 13.46 10.51
C LEU A 255 3.02 12.12 10.66
N THR A 256 1.69 12.16 10.63
CA THR A 256 0.83 10.98 10.88
C THR A 256 1.01 9.85 9.85
N SER A 257 1.52 10.14 8.66
CA SER A 257 1.81 9.17 7.60
C SER A 257 3.13 8.41 7.80
N LEU A 258 3.98 8.82 8.75
CA LEU A 258 5.32 8.26 8.93
C LEU A 258 5.23 6.82 9.45
N GLY A 259 5.79 5.89 8.69
CA GLY A 259 5.82 4.46 9.02
C GLY A 259 7.22 3.96 9.40
N THR A 260 8.27 4.51 8.78
CA THR A 260 9.65 4.10 9.01
C THR A 260 10.50 5.31 9.37
N LEU A 261 11.14 5.26 10.54
CA LEU A 261 12.08 6.26 11.01
C LEU A 261 13.42 5.61 11.36
N ASP A 262 14.44 5.89 10.56
CA ASP A 262 15.83 5.47 10.82
C ASP A 262 16.65 6.65 11.35
N LEU A 263 17.04 6.54 12.62
CA LEU A 263 17.89 7.50 13.35
C LEU A 263 19.15 6.82 13.90
N ARG A 264 19.55 5.65 13.37
CA ARG A 264 20.72 4.91 13.85
C ARG A 264 22.02 5.71 13.76
N ASN A 265 23.04 5.34 14.55
CA ASN A 265 24.38 5.95 14.49
C ASN A 265 24.34 7.50 14.55
N ASN A 266 23.60 8.07 15.50
CA ASN A 266 23.54 9.52 15.75
C ASN A 266 24.05 9.84 17.17
N LYS A 267 23.83 11.08 17.64
CA LYS A 267 24.20 11.55 18.99
C LYS A 267 22.98 11.84 19.86
N ILE A 268 21.84 11.21 19.57
CA ILE A 268 20.57 11.46 20.24
C ILE A 268 20.66 11.01 21.70
N SER A 269 20.35 11.92 22.63
CA SER A 269 20.43 11.67 24.07
C SER A 269 19.06 11.40 24.71
N THR A 270 18.00 12.00 24.18
CA THR A 270 16.61 11.80 24.61
C THR A 270 15.70 11.64 23.40
N PHE A 271 14.65 10.84 23.54
CA PHE A 271 13.60 10.71 22.53
C PHE A 271 12.38 11.54 22.97
N PRO A 272 11.88 12.50 22.17
CA PRO A 272 10.77 13.39 22.54
C PRO A 272 9.44 12.64 22.71
N LEU A 273 8.62 13.08 23.67
CA LEU A 273 7.34 12.42 23.99
C LEU A 273 6.31 12.60 22.86
N GLU A 274 6.37 13.72 22.15
CA GLU A 274 5.44 14.07 21.07
C GLU A 274 5.52 13.09 19.90
N LEU A 275 6.69 12.50 19.66
CA LEU A 275 6.90 11.49 18.61
C LEU A 275 6.27 10.13 18.97
N CYS A 276 5.89 9.91 20.24
CA CYS A 276 5.20 8.70 20.66
C CYS A 276 3.73 8.65 20.18
N THR A 277 3.21 9.76 19.63
CA THR A 277 1.88 9.83 18.99
C THR A 277 1.87 9.30 17.55
N LEU A 278 3.04 9.03 16.97
CA LEU A 278 3.19 8.56 15.60
C LEU A 278 2.84 7.08 15.45
N HIS A 279 2.28 6.72 14.29
CA HIS A 279 1.91 5.34 13.94
C HIS A 279 3.07 4.59 13.25
N LEU A 280 4.27 4.66 13.83
CA LEU A 280 5.46 4.02 13.25
C LEU A 280 5.34 2.49 13.23
N SER A 281 5.84 1.85 12.17
CA SER A 281 6.03 0.41 12.04
C SER A 281 7.47 0.00 12.40
N VAL A 282 8.45 0.82 11.98
CA VAL A 282 9.88 0.59 12.22
C VAL A 282 10.52 1.85 12.79
N LEU A 283 11.17 1.71 13.94
CA LEU A 283 11.97 2.75 14.58
C LEU A 283 13.36 2.21 14.87
N ASP A 284 14.37 2.75 14.21
CA ASP A 284 15.76 2.42 14.46
C ASP A 284 16.46 3.56 15.20
N LEU A 285 16.80 3.32 16.45
CA LEU A 285 17.52 4.23 17.34
C LEU A 285 18.89 3.64 17.74
N SER A 286 19.38 2.63 17.04
CA SER A 286 20.63 1.95 17.39
C SER A 286 21.84 2.89 17.36
N ASN A 287 22.86 2.60 18.19
CA ASN A 287 24.11 3.34 18.28
C ASN A 287 23.92 4.86 18.47
N ASN A 288 23.09 5.23 19.44
CA ASN A 288 22.91 6.60 19.91
C ASN A 288 23.42 6.75 21.36
N ASN A 289 23.19 7.91 21.98
CA ASN A 289 23.57 8.19 23.37
C ASN A 289 22.36 8.13 24.33
N LEU A 290 21.34 7.33 24.01
CA LEU A 290 20.11 7.26 24.79
C LEU A 290 20.38 6.63 26.16
N THR A 291 20.08 7.38 27.22
CA THR A 291 20.22 6.92 28.63
C THR A 291 18.96 6.22 29.14
N GLY A 292 17.81 6.55 28.56
CA GLY A 292 16.50 6.00 28.83
C GLY A 292 15.51 6.30 27.70
N LEU A 293 14.31 5.74 27.82
CA LEU A 293 13.21 5.94 26.88
C LEU A 293 11.99 6.47 27.64
N PRO A 294 11.17 7.35 27.02
CA PRO A 294 9.89 7.76 27.61
C PRO A 294 8.98 6.54 27.76
N SER A 295 8.16 6.54 28.82
CA SER A 295 7.28 5.40 29.10
C SER A 295 6.09 5.37 28.11
N GLU A 296 5.77 6.54 27.56
CA GLU A 296 4.81 6.82 26.50
C GLU A 296 5.16 6.10 25.18
N LEU A 297 6.43 5.75 24.95
CA LEU A 297 6.84 4.95 23.79
C LEU A 297 6.11 3.58 23.78
N GLY A 298 5.73 3.07 24.95
CA GLY A 298 4.92 1.86 25.08
C GLY A 298 3.55 1.95 24.40
N MET A 299 2.99 3.15 24.21
CA MET A 299 1.67 3.38 23.60
C MET A 299 1.67 3.19 22.07
N MET A 300 2.84 3.07 21.45
CA MET A 300 3.00 2.89 19.99
C MET A 300 2.67 1.45 19.56
N THR A 301 1.38 1.11 19.54
CA THR A 301 0.90 -0.25 19.21
C THR A 301 1.15 -0.68 17.76
N SER A 302 1.40 0.28 16.85
CA SER A 302 1.78 0.02 15.45
C SER A 302 3.22 -0.48 15.30
N LEU A 303 4.08 -0.29 16.32
CA LEU A 303 5.51 -0.50 16.21
C LEU A 303 5.87 -1.98 16.21
N ARG A 304 6.28 -2.48 15.04
CA ARG A 304 6.67 -3.89 14.84
C ARG A 304 8.13 -4.11 15.19
N ARG A 305 9.00 -3.15 14.83
CA ARG A 305 10.44 -3.26 15.01
C ARG A 305 11.01 -2.01 15.69
N LEU A 306 11.52 -2.19 16.91
CA LEU A 306 12.27 -1.18 17.64
C LEU A 306 13.71 -1.65 17.83
N LEU A 307 14.67 -0.92 17.28
CA LEU A 307 16.10 -1.25 17.41
C LEU A 307 16.78 -0.23 18.32
N LEU A 308 17.43 -0.72 19.38
CA LEU A 308 18.04 0.11 20.43
C LEU A 308 19.48 -0.32 20.77
N SER A 309 20.02 -1.29 20.04
CA SER A 309 21.36 -1.83 20.27
C SER A 309 22.42 -0.72 20.24
N GLY A 310 23.43 -0.80 21.12
CA GLY A 310 24.53 0.17 21.14
C GLY A 310 24.21 1.52 21.79
N ASN A 311 23.14 1.60 22.59
CA ASN A 311 22.85 2.75 23.45
C ASN A 311 23.24 2.49 24.91
N PRO A 312 23.68 3.51 25.67
CA PRO A 312 23.97 3.40 27.10
C PRO A 312 22.70 3.42 27.98
N ILE A 313 21.69 2.61 27.64
CA ILE A 313 20.42 2.56 28.37
C ILE A 313 20.65 1.87 29.72
N ARG A 314 20.58 2.64 30.81
CA ARG A 314 20.75 2.13 32.19
C ARG A 314 19.43 1.85 32.88
N THR A 315 18.35 2.46 32.40
CA THR A 315 17.04 2.42 33.04
C THR A 315 16.28 1.12 32.77
N ILE A 316 16.66 0.33 31.75
CA ILE A 316 15.98 -0.89 31.31
C ILE A 316 17.00 -2.03 31.25
N ARG A 317 16.60 -3.25 31.65
CA ARG A 317 17.48 -4.43 31.59
C ARG A 317 17.89 -4.72 30.14
N SER A 318 19.17 -5.02 29.93
CA SER A 318 19.74 -5.31 28.59
C SER A 318 19.02 -6.43 27.82
N SER A 319 18.52 -7.46 28.52
CA SER A 319 17.75 -8.55 27.91
C SER A 319 16.40 -8.12 27.31
N LEU A 320 15.78 -7.05 27.84
CA LEU A 320 14.56 -6.46 27.29
C LEU A 320 14.86 -5.52 26.13
N VAL A 321 15.98 -4.79 26.19
CA VAL A 321 16.44 -3.89 25.12
C VAL A 321 16.83 -4.66 23.84
N MET A 322 17.42 -5.85 24.01
CA MET A 322 17.80 -6.76 22.91
C MET A 322 16.70 -7.79 22.58
N GLY A 323 15.60 -7.77 23.31
CA GLY A 323 14.49 -8.72 23.17
C GLY A 323 13.48 -8.30 22.10
N PRO A 324 12.37 -9.06 21.94
CA PRO A 324 11.34 -8.73 20.96
C PRO A 324 10.61 -7.43 21.32
N THR A 325 10.41 -6.55 20.34
CA THR A 325 9.75 -5.23 20.47
C THR A 325 8.52 -5.23 21.39
N PRO A 326 7.56 -6.16 21.26
CA PRO A 326 6.33 -6.11 22.07
C PRO A 326 6.58 -6.29 23.57
N ALA A 327 7.62 -7.05 23.96
CA ALA A 327 7.97 -7.25 25.37
C ALA A 327 8.52 -5.97 26.00
N LEU A 328 9.31 -5.21 25.23
CA LEU A 328 9.86 -3.92 25.67
C LEU A 328 8.77 -2.86 25.77
N LEU A 329 7.87 -2.77 24.79
CA LEU A 329 6.74 -1.84 24.82
C LEU A 329 5.81 -2.11 26.01
N LYS A 330 5.53 -3.39 26.30
CA LYS A 330 4.76 -3.79 27.49
C LYS A 330 5.44 -3.37 28.80
N HIS A 331 6.77 -3.48 28.88
CA HIS A 331 7.53 -3.04 30.04
C HIS A 331 7.48 -1.52 30.25
N LEU A 332 7.56 -0.74 29.16
CA LEU A 332 7.45 0.72 29.20
C LEU A 332 6.04 1.18 29.59
N CYS A 333 4.99 0.56 29.04
CA CYS A 333 3.62 0.80 29.46
C CYS A 333 3.41 0.56 30.96
N GLY A 334 4.00 -0.50 31.53
CA GLY A 334 3.88 -0.80 32.95
C GLY A 334 4.47 0.29 33.86
N ARG A 335 5.40 1.11 33.38
CA ARG A 335 5.98 2.24 34.14
C ARG A 335 5.09 3.48 34.21
N LEU A 336 4.16 3.65 33.26
CA LEU A 336 3.17 4.72 33.31
C LEU A 336 2.21 4.53 34.49
N GLN A 337 1.83 3.27 34.77
CA GLN A 337 0.91 2.92 35.86
C GLN A 337 1.53 3.13 37.25
N THR A 338 2.83 2.86 37.42
CA THR A 338 3.52 3.04 38.72
C THR A 338 3.71 4.50 39.15
N ASN A 339 3.65 5.45 38.21
CA ASN A 339 3.80 6.87 38.54
C ASN A 339 2.50 7.52 39.04
N GLU A 340 1.33 6.97 38.70
CA GLU A 340 0.04 7.45 39.21
C GLU A 340 -0.29 6.95 40.64
N ASP A 341 0.36 5.89 41.11
CA ASP A 341 0.16 5.29 42.45
C ASP A 341 0.80 6.06 43.62
N SER A 342 1.27 7.30 43.40
CA SER A 342 1.83 8.16 44.46
C SER A 342 0.79 9.07 45.13
N ARG A 343 -0.41 8.54 45.43
CA ARG A 343 -1.35 9.11 46.43
C ARG A 343 -1.90 8.01 47.33
N PRO A 344 -1.82 8.16 48.67
CA PRO A 344 -2.21 7.08 49.57
C PRO A 344 -3.72 7.11 49.77
N THR A 345 -4.44 6.03 49.48
CA THR A 345 -5.70 5.72 50.19
C THR A 345 -5.99 4.22 50.19
N ALA A 346 -6.01 3.70 51.41
CA ALA A 346 -6.83 2.63 51.97
C ALA A 346 -7.45 1.56 51.05
N ALA A 347 -6.96 0.32 51.26
CA ALA A 347 -7.75 -0.89 51.47
C ALA A 347 -9.06 -1.07 50.68
N SER A 348 -9.01 -1.86 49.62
CA SER A 348 -9.93 -2.99 49.47
C SER A 348 -9.33 -4.05 48.54
N SER A 349 -9.01 -5.19 49.13
CA SER A 349 -8.66 -6.43 48.45
C SER A 349 -9.91 -7.05 47.85
N GLY A 350 -9.95 -7.18 46.52
CA GLY A 350 -10.95 -8.03 45.85
C GLY A 350 -11.29 -7.64 44.40
N ASN A 351 -10.38 -7.92 43.47
CA ASN A 351 -10.61 -8.35 42.06
C ASN A 351 -9.47 -7.89 41.15
N ILE A 352 -8.43 -8.72 41.07
CA ILE A 352 -7.28 -8.53 40.19
C ILE A 352 -7.57 -9.26 38.86
N PHE A 353 -8.50 -8.76 38.05
CA PHE A 353 -8.68 -9.05 36.61
C PHE A 353 -9.88 -8.22 36.08
N GLY A 354 -9.73 -6.89 35.98
CA GLY A 354 -10.84 -6.04 35.51
C GLY A 354 -10.52 -4.58 35.19
N ALA A 355 -9.38 -4.03 35.62
CA ALA A 355 -9.10 -2.60 35.46
C ALA A 355 -8.72 -2.18 34.02
N GLY A 356 -7.98 -3.02 33.28
CA GLY A 356 -7.49 -2.68 31.95
C GLY A 356 -8.58 -2.56 30.87
N CYS A 357 -9.63 -3.40 30.94
CA CYS A 357 -10.75 -3.33 29.99
C CYS A 357 -11.56 -2.05 30.14
N ASN A 358 -11.78 -1.57 31.37
CA ASN A 358 -12.61 -0.39 31.62
C ASN A 358 -11.94 0.91 31.14
N GLU A 359 -10.61 1.03 31.24
CA GLU A 359 -9.89 2.19 30.70
C GLU A 359 -9.83 2.21 29.17
N GLN A 360 -9.62 1.04 28.53
CA GLN A 360 -9.67 0.91 27.07
C GLN A 360 -11.06 1.21 26.52
N VAL A 361 -12.12 0.76 27.21
CA VAL A 361 -13.50 1.11 26.89
C VAL A 361 -13.75 2.61 27.08
N ALA A 362 -13.24 3.22 28.16
CA ALA A 362 -13.37 4.66 28.40
C ALA A 362 -12.62 5.50 27.36
N PHE A 363 -11.46 5.05 26.90
CA PHE A 363 -10.70 5.69 25.84
C PHE A 363 -11.43 5.59 24.49
N ALA A 364 -11.84 4.40 24.08
CA ALA A 364 -12.63 4.19 22.86
C ALA A 364 -13.96 4.96 22.89
N ALA A 365 -14.57 5.10 24.07
CA ALA A 365 -15.72 5.94 24.28
C ALA A 365 -15.43 7.45 24.12
N ARG A 366 -14.27 7.92 24.54
CA ARG A 366 -13.85 9.33 24.32
C ARG A 366 -13.57 9.60 22.85
N GLU A 367 -12.89 8.69 22.15
CA GLU A 367 -12.64 8.80 20.71
C GLU A 367 -13.92 8.74 19.87
N SER A 368 -14.86 7.85 20.21
CA SER A 368 -16.12 7.72 19.47
C SER A 368 -17.04 8.94 19.58
N SER A 369 -16.78 9.87 20.51
CA SER A 369 -17.57 11.12 20.62
C SER A 369 -17.35 12.05 19.43
N SER A 370 -16.20 11.97 18.76
CA SER A 370 -15.93 12.76 17.55
C SER A 370 -16.32 12.04 16.26
N THR A 371 -16.17 10.70 16.21
CA THR A 371 -16.33 9.91 14.98
C THR A 371 -17.68 9.22 14.82
N ARG A 372 -18.51 9.16 15.88
CA ARG A 372 -19.76 8.35 15.95
C ARG A 372 -19.56 6.86 15.67
N ASN A 373 -18.31 6.39 15.67
CA ASN A 373 -17.92 5.01 15.44
C ASN A 373 -17.16 4.52 16.68
N LEU A 374 -17.58 3.38 17.23
CA LEU A 374 -16.98 2.81 18.43
C LEU A 374 -16.42 1.42 18.12
N ILE A 375 -15.11 1.27 18.28
CA ILE A 375 -14.39 0.03 18.00
C ILE A 375 -13.83 -0.52 19.31
N LEU A 376 -14.34 -1.68 19.71
CA LEU A 376 -14.05 -2.38 20.95
C LEU A 376 -13.72 -3.85 20.64
N ARG A 377 -12.72 -4.09 19.77
CA ARG A 377 -12.35 -5.45 19.32
C ARG A 377 -11.27 -6.07 20.22
N LYS A 378 -11.37 -7.39 20.50
CA LYS A 378 -10.32 -8.16 21.21
C LYS A 378 -9.97 -7.63 22.60
N LEU A 379 -10.97 -7.12 23.32
CA LEU A 379 -10.82 -6.53 24.66
C LEU A 379 -11.26 -7.49 25.78
N ASP A 380 -11.48 -8.77 25.47
CA ASP A 380 -11.93 -9.79 26.42
C ASP A 380 -13.25 -9.46 27.16
N LEU A 381 -14.09 -8.57 26.60
CA LEU A 381 -15.34 -8.13 27.24
C LEU A 381 -16.35 -9.27 27.39
N ASP A 382 -16.92 -9.44 28.57
CA ASP A 382 -17.94 -10.45 28.87
C ASP A 382 -19.38 -9.93 28.69
N HIS A 383 -19.57 -8.61 28.78
CA HIS A 383 -20.85 -7.91 28.57
C HIS A 383 -20.64 -6.67 27.71
N VAL A 384 -21.73 -6.13 27.16
CA VAL A 384 -21.71 -4.83 26.46
C VAL A 384 -21.48 -3.72 27.50
N PRO A 385 -20.43 -2.88 27.36
CA PRO A 385 -20.15 -1.86 28.36
C PRO A 385 -21.25 -0.80 28.45
N ALA A 386 -21.51 -0.28 29.66
CA ALA A 386 -22.50 0.77 29.90
C ALA A 386 -22.27 2.04 29.05
N VAL A 387 -21.01 2.34 28.75
CA VAL A 387 -20.62 3.51 27.94
C VAL A 387 -21.13 3.43 26.50
N VAL A 388 -21.39 2.22 25.97
CA VAL A 388 -22.04 2.05 24.67
C VAL A 388 -23.51 2.48 24.75
N ILE A 389 -24.18 2.15 25.86
CA ILE A 389 -25.60 2.40 26.09
C ILE A 389 -25.87 3.90 26.30
N GLU A 390 -24.91 4.64 26.85
CA GLU A 390 -24.99 6.09 27.06
C GLU A 390 -24.84 6.91 25.76
N LYS A 391 -24.42 6.29 24.64
CA LYS A 391 -24.21 6.98 23.36
C LYS A 391 -25.39 6.80 22.40
N GLU A 392 -26.33 7.73 22.46
CA GLU A 392 -27.56 7.70 21.64
C GLU A 392 -27.32 7.91 20.12
N ASN A 393 -26.23 8.60 19.75
CA ASN A 393 -25.94 9.02 18.36
C ASN A 393 -24.86 8.18 17.65
N LEU A 394 -24.67 6.92 18.07
CA LEU A 394 -23.66 6.03 17.48
C LEU A 394 -24.14 5.47 16.12
N LEU A 395 -23.29 5.54 15.09
CA LEU A 395 -23.56 5.02 13.74
C LEU A 395 -22.95 3.63 13.52
N SER A 396 -21.75 3.38 14.07
CA SER A 396 -21.06 2.08 13.93
C SER A 396 -20.55 1.57 15.27
N LEU A 397 -20.78 0.30 15.55
CA LEU A 397 -20.34 -0.41 16.74
C LEU A 397 -19.66 -1.72 16.36
N ASP A 398 -18.38 -1.85 16.71
CA ASP A 398 -17.62 -3.09 16.53
C ASP A 398 -17.21 -3.68 17.89
N LEU A 399 -17.86 -4.77 18.26
CA LEU A 399 -17.64 -5.54 19.49
C LEU A 399 -17.07 -6.93 19.18
N SER A 400 -16.41 -7.11 18.04
CA SER A 400 -15.95 -8.44 17.62
C SER A 400 -14.76 -8.98 18.41
N TYR A 401 -14.64 -10.31 18.43
CA TYR A 401 -13.63 -11.09 19.12
C TYR A 401 -13.56 -10.80 20.63
N ASN A 402 -14.72 -10.68 21.27
CA ASN A 402 -14.86 -10.60 22.74
C ASN A 402 -15.51 -11.88 23.29
N LYS A 403 -15.97 -11.85 24.54
CA LYS A 403 -16.59 -12.97 25.27
C LYS A 403 -18.07 -12.73 25.57
N ILE A 404 -18.74 -11.86 24.79
CA ILE A 404 -20.12 -11.43 25.05
C ILE A 404 -21.08 -12.59 24.84
N GLY A 405 -21.86 -12.94 25.88
CA GLY A 405 -22.82 -14.04 25.84
C GLY A 405 -24.24 -13.62 25.42
N GLN A 406 -24.67 -12.41 25.80
CA GLN A 406 -26.00 -11.89 25.51
C GLN A 406 -25.93 -10.37 25.24
N LEU A 407 -26.84 -9.87 24.40
CA LEU A 407 -26.99 -8.44 24.19
C LEU A 407 -28.03 -7.87 25.17
N PRO A 408 -27.72 -6.78 25.89
CA PRO A 408 -28.70 -6.16 26.78
C PRO A 408 -29.81 -5.49 25.97
N VAL A 409 -31.04 -5.54 26.48
CA VAL A 409 -32.22 -4.88 25.87
C VAL A 409 -31.97 -3.38 25.69
N ASN A 410 -31.24 -2.76 26.63
CA ASN A 410 -30.87 -1.35 26.62
C ASN A 410 -30.01 -0.91 25.42
N LEU A 411 -29.46 -1.84 24.62
CA LEU A 411 -28.81 -1.49 23.35
C LEU A 411 -29.82 -0.89 22.34
N SER A 412 -31.13 -1.04 22.60
CA SER A 412 -32.21 -0.33 21.90
C SER A 412 -32.09 1.19 21.92
N SER A 413 -31.38 1.76 22.91
CA SER A 413 -31.19 3.21 23.01
C SER A 413 -30.37 3.78 21.85
N CYS A 414 -29.53 2.97 21.20
CA CYS A 414 -28.72 3.36 20.05
C CYS A 414 -29.53 3.28 18.73
N SER A 415 -30.67 3.97 18.65
CA SER A 415 -31.59 3.91 17.50
C SER A 415 -31.01 4.41 16.17
N SER A 416 -29.88 5.15 16.23
CA SER A 416 -29.15 5.65 15.05
C SER A 416 -28.17 4.63 14.45
N LEU A 417 -28.02 3.44 15.04
CA LEU A 417 -26.98 2.50 14.64
C LEU A 417 -27.22 1.91 13.24
N GLU A 418 -26.23 2.06 12.37
CA GLU A 418 -26.24 1.54 11.01
C GLU A 418 -25.37 0.29 10.84
N VAL A 419 -24.27 0.18 11.59
CA VAL A 419 -23.32 -0.94 11.49
C VAL A 419 -23.12 -1.58 12.86
N LEU A 420 -23.36 -2.88 12.95
CA LEU A 420 -23.12 -3.68 14.15
C LEU A 420 -22.27 -4.91 13.82
N ASN A 421 -21.08 -4.98 14.40
CA ASN A 421 -20.19 -6.13 14.28
C ASN A 421 -20.04 -6.84 15.63
N LEU A 422 -20.47 -8.11 15.67
CA LEU A 422 -20.45 -8.99 16.83
C LEU A 422 -19.69 -10.28 16.54
N GLU A 423 -18.87 -10.32 15.49
CA GLU A 423 -18.12 -11.50 15.07
C GLU A 423 -17.30 -12.10 16.23
N GLY A 424 -17.27 -13.43 16.39
CA GLY A 424 -16.34 -14.08 17.32
C GLY A 424 -16.66 -13.86 18.80
N ASN A 425 -17.94 -13.77 19.17
CA ASN A 425 -18.41 -13.68 20.55
C ASN A 425 -19.00 -15.03 21.03
N LYS A 426 -19.65 -15.03 22.20
CA LYS A 426 -20.28 -16.22 22.82
C LYS A 426 -21.81 -16.16 22.75
N ILE A 427 -22.37 -15.46 21.76
CA ILE A 427 -23.82 -15.30 21.63
C ILE A 427 -24.47 -16.63 21.27
N SER A 428 -25.30 -17.16 22.17
CA SER A 428 -25.95 -18.48 22.02
C SER A 428 -27.37 -18.42 21.44
N GLU A 429 -28.07 -17.31 21.66
CA GLU A 429 -29.47 -17.11 21.25
C GLU A 429 -29.60 -15.90 20.34
N TRP A 430 -30.59 -15.94 19.43
CA TRP A 430 -30.89 -14.81 18.55
C TRP A 430 -31.55 -13.66 19.32
N PRO A 431 -30.92 -12.48 19.42
CA PRO A 431 -31.44 -11.36 20.21
C PRO A 431 -32.47 -10.54 19.42
N GLY A 432 -33.61 -11.16 19.11
CA GLY A 432 -34.65 -10.58 18.25
C GLY A 432 -35.24 -9.27 18.77
N ALA A 433 -35.41 -9.14 20.09
CA ALA A 433 -35.94 -7.91 20.71
C ALA A 433 -35.00 -6.70 20.52
N VAL A 434 -33.68 -6.92 20.56
CA VAL A 434 -32.68 -5.86 20.36
C VAL A 434 -32.66 -5.42 18.89
N PHE A 435 -32.64 -6.38 17.97
CA PHE A 435 -32.65 -6.07 16.54
C PHE A 435 -33.96 -5.40 16.08
N ALA A 436 -35.10 -5.75 16.68
CA ALA A 436 -36.36 -5.06 16.43
C ALA A 436 -36.34 -3.59 16.85
N ALA A 437 -35.47 -3.21 17.80
CA ALA A 437 -35.30 -1.84 18.26
C ALA A 437 -34.23 -1.05 17.49
N LEU A 438 -33.58 -1.64 16.47
CA LEU A 438 -32.54 -1.01 15.65
C LEU A 438 -33.00 -0.89 14.17
N PRO A 439 -33.93 0.03 13.85
CA PRO A 439 -34.59 0.08 12.54
C PRO A 439 -33.67 0.55 11.40
N ASN A 440 -32.58 1.25 11.72
CA ASN A 440 -31.65 1.84 10.75
C ASN A 440 -30.46 0.94 10.40
N LEU A 441 -30.44 -0.29 10.91
CA LEU A 441 -29.31 -1.18 10.73
C LEU A 441 -29.15 -1.57 9.26
N GLN A 442 -28.00 -1.23 8.69
CA GLN A 442 -27.62 -1.51 7.31
C GLN A 442 -26.62 -2.67 7.20
N ARG A 443 -25.77 -2.89 8.20
CA ARG A 443 -24.80 -3.98 8.22
C ARG A 443 -24.77 -4.70 9.55
N LEU A 444 -24.93 -6.02 9.51
CA LEU A 444 -24.92 -6.90 10.68
C LEU A 444 -23.95 -8.05 10.46
N VAL A 445 -22.96 -8.18 11.34
CA VAL A 445 -21.99 -9.27 11.33
C VAL A 445 -22.12 -10.07 12.62
N LEU A 446 -22.55 -11.32 12.51
CA LEU A 446 -22.72 -12.27 13.61
C LEU A 446 -21.82 -13.50 13.49
N ALA A 447 -20.88 -13.48 12.55
CA ALA A 447 -20.05 -14.63 12.25
C ALA A 447 -19.31 -15.17 13.49
N SER A 448 -19.03 -16.48 13.53
CA SER A 448 -18.30 -17.11 14.63
C SER A 448 -18.93 -16.94 16.01
N ASN A 449 -20.26 -16.99 16.09
CA ASN A 449 -21.01 -17.08 17.34
C ASN A 449 -21.69 -18.45 17.49
N PRO A 450 -21.79 -19.01 18.71
CA PRO A 450 -22.44 -20.29 18.98
C PRO A 450 -23.98 -20.21 18.97
N ILE A 451 -24.58 -19.49 18.02
CA ILE A 451 -26.04 -19.37 17.88
C ILE A 451 -26.59 -20.74 17.49
N GLN A 452 -27.50 -21.28 18.31
CA GLN A 452 -28.03 -22.64 18.13
C GLN A 452 -29.24 -22.69 17.18
N GLU A 453 -30.12 -21.70 17.25
CA GLU A 453 -31.35 -21.65 16.45
C GLU A 453 -31.65 -20.24 15.94
N LEU A 454 -32.14 -20.16 14.70
CA LEU A 454 -32.67 -18.94 14.09
C LEU A 454 -34.20 -19.01 14.07
N PRO A 455 -34.91 -18.15 14.80
CA PRO A 455 -36.38 -18.11 14.78
C PRO A 455 -36.94 -17.84 13.37
N SER A 456 -38.11 -18.38 13.04
CA SER A 456 -38.71 -18.24 11.69
C SER A 456 -39.04 -16.79 11.28
N LYS A 457 -39.18 -15.87 12.23
CA LYS A 457 -39.40 -14.44 12.00
C LYS A 457 -38.18 -13.57 12.37
N CYS A 458 -36.99 -14.16 12.47
CA CYS A 458 -35.79 -13.45 12.95
C CYS A 458 -35.41 -12.23 12.08
N PHE A 459 -35.64 -12.29 10.77
CA PHE A 459 -35.28 -11.25 9.82
C PHE A 459 -36.42 -10.26 9.49
N SER A 460 -37.64 -10.46 10.01
CA SER A 460 -38.79 -9.61 9.64
C SER A 460 -38.64 -8.16 10.05
N CYS A 461 -37.79 -7.89 11.06
CA CYS A 461 -37.52 -6.54 11.55
C CYS A 461 -36.29 -5.88 10.91
N LEU A 462 -35.54 -6.60 10.07
CA LEU A 462 -34.26 -6.17 9.49
C LEU A 462 -34.41 -5.79 8.01
N THR A 463 -35.48 -5.08 7.65
CA THR A 463 -35.79 -4.73 6.25
C THR A 463 -34.83 -3.70 5.64
N SER A 464 -34.10 -2.96 6.48
CA SER A 464 -33.14 -1.92 6.07
C SER A 464 -31.72 -2.45 5.80
N LEU A 465 -31.50 -3.75 5.97
CA LEU A 465 -30.16 -4.34 5.93
C LEU A 465 -29.65 -4.52 4.49
N LYS A 466 -28.43 -4.03 4.24
CA LYS A 466 -27.69 -4.19 2.99
C LYS A 466 -26.63 -5.30 3.06
N SER A 467 -26.08 -5.56 4.26
CA SER A 467 -25.02 -6.57 4.44
C SER A 467 -25.29 -7.44 5.66
N LEU A 468 -25.31 -8.76 5.45
CA LEU A 468 -25.56 -9.77 6.48
C LEU A 468 -24.47 -10.85 6.45
N ASP A 469 -23.81 -11.06 7.58
CA ASP A 469 -22.84 -12.13 7.74
C ASP A 469 -23.23 -13.05 8.91
N LEU A 470 -23.61 -14.28 8.57
CA LEU A 470 -23.94 -15.35 9.51
C LEU A 470 -22.93 -16.50 9.43
N SER A 471 -21.74 -16.26 8.89
CA SER A 471 -20.74 -17.30 8.70
C SER A 471 -20.42 -18.03 10.01
N THR A 472 -20.20 -19.35 9.93
CA THR A 472 -19.75 -20.21 11.04
C THR A 472 -20.67 -20.26 12.28
N ILE A 473 -21.90 -19.72 12.25
CA ILE A 473 -22.91 -20.00 13.28
C ILE A 473 -23.32 -21.49 13.29
N SER A 474 -23.87 -21.98 14.40
CA SER A 474 -24.26 -23.41 14.50
C SER A 474 -25.71 -23.68 14.10
N ALA A 475 -26.50 -22.63 13.90
CA ALA A 475 -27.91 -22.69 13.57
C ALA A 475 -28.16 -23.10 12.12
N ARG A 476 -29.31 -23.76 11.90
CA ARG A 476 -29.87 -23.95 10.55
C ARG A 476 -30.55 -22.67 10.10
N LEU A 477 -30.49 -22.41 8.79
CA LEU A 477 -31.29 -21.35 8.20
C LEU A 477 -32.79 -21.64 8.41
N PRO A 478 -33.59 -20.62 8.78
CA PRO A 478 -35.03 -20.77 8.93
C PRO A 478 -35.69 -21.13 7.60
N LEU A 479 -36.85 -21.81 7.68
CA LEU A 479 -37.62 -22.19 6.51
C LEU A 479 -38.14 -20.95 5.74
N PRO A 480 -38.34 -21.06 4.42
CA PRO A 480 -38.88 -19.96 3.61
C PRO A 480 -40.19 -19.40 4.15
N PRO A 481 -40.43 -18.07 4.05
CA PRO A 481 -39.72 -17.07 3.23
C PRO A 481 -38.85 -16.09 4.08
N ALA A 482 -37.92 -16.61 4.88
CA ALA A 482 -37.23 -15.80 5.87
C ALA A 482 -36.24 -14.76 5.29
N LEU A 483 -35.47 -15.10 4.25
CA LEU A 483 -34.49 -14.19 3.63
C LEU A 483 -35.10 -13.33 2.52
N SER A 484 -36.13 -13.83 1.84
CA SER A 484 -36.76 -13.14 0.69
C SER A 484 -37.37 -11.78 1.04
N ILE A 485 -37.59 -11.51 2.32
CA ILE A 485 -38.13 -10.24 2.84
C ILE A 485 -37.10 -9.09 2.69
N MET A 486 -35.81 -9.41 2.64
CA MET A 486 -34.71 -8.44 2.65
C MET A 486 -34.32 -7.99 1.23
N THR A 487 -35.29 -7.45 0.48
CA THR A 487 -35.13 -7.18 -0.97
C THR A 487 -34.02 -6.20 -1.36
N ILE A 488 -33.51 -5.42 -0.40
CA ILE A 488 -32.41 -4.46 -0.61
C ILE A 488 -31.02 -5.02 -0.25
N LEU A 489 -30.92 -6.30 0.13
CA LEU A 489 -29.66 -6.91 0.53
C LEU A 489 -28.68 -6.95 -0.65
N GLU A 490 -27.47 -6.44 -0.42
CA GLU A 490 -26.36 -6.40 -1.38
C GLU A 490 -25.29 -7.46 -1.08
N GLU A 491 -25.12 -7.83 0.19
CA GLU A 491 -24.08 -8.76 0.62
C GLU A 491 -24.63 -9.79 1.60
N LEU A 492 -24.44 -11.07 1.28
CA LEU A 492 -24.85 -12.19 2.10
C LEU A 492 -23.70 -13.19 2.25
N ARG A 493 -23.23 -13.37 3.48
CA ARG A 493 -22.22 -14.39 3.81
C ARG A 493 -22.80 -15.47 4.71
N LEU A 494 -22.71 -16.71 4.22
CA LEU A 494 -23.23 -17.95 4.82
C LEU A 494 -22.14 -19.03 4.82
N ARG A 495 -20.89 -18.64 5.03
CA ARG A 495 -19.74 -19.54 4.98
C ARG A 495 -19.80 -20.55 6.13
N ARG A 496 -19.49 -21.82 5.87
CA ARG A 496 -19.43 -22.88 6.91
C ARG A 496 -20.70 -23.02 7.74
N MET A 497 -21.85 -22.92 7.07
CA MET A 497 -23.19 -23.13 7.64
C MET A 497 -23.69 -24.57 7.61
N ARG A 498 -22.89 -25.50 7.06
CA ARG A 498 -23.26 -26.92 6.85
C ARG A 498 -24.49 -27.05 5.93
N LEU A 499 -24.66 -26.13 4.99
CA LEU A 499 -25.75 -26.18 4.01
C LEU A 499 -25.57 -27.34 3.04
N GLN A 500 -26.60 -28.16 2.88
CA GLN A 500 -26.61 -29.28 1.93
C GLN A 500 -27.21 -28.87 0.58
N GLU A 501 -28.18 -27.95 0.61
CA GLU A 501 -28.89 -27.45 -0.57
C GLU A 501 -28.68 -25.95 -0.71
N PHE A 502 -28.72 -25.48 -1.96
CA PHE A 502 -28.58 -24.06 -2.26
C PHE A 502 -29.86 -23.32 -1.82
N PRO A 503 -29.77 -22.24 -1.03
CA PRO A 503 -30.94 -21.55 -0.51
C PRO A 503 -31.69 -20.82 -1.64
N SER A 504 -32.83 -21.37 -2.08
CA SER A 504 -33.58 -20.83 -3.23
C SER A 504 -34.15 -19.43 -3.01
N GLU A 505 -34.34 -19.03 -1.75
CA GLU A 505 -34.82 -17.70 -1.37
C GLU A 505 -33.91 -16.56 -1.81
N VAL A 506 -32.61 -16.82 -2.01
CA VAL A 506 -31.66 -15.78 -2.43
C VAL A 506 -31.95 -15.29 -3.84
N PHE A 507 -32.65 -16.06 -4.68
CA PHE A 507 -33.04 -15.63 -6.03
C PHE A 507 -34.06 -14.48 -6.03
N ALA A 508 -34.74 -14.24 -4.91
CA ALA A 508 -35.61 -13.07 -4.72
C ALA A 508 -34.81 -11.78 -4.44
N LEU A 509 -33.51 -11.89 -4.11
CA LEU A 509 -32.64 -10.78 -3.74
C LEU A 509 -31.99 -10.15 -4.98
N GLY A 510 -32.79 -9.43 -5.77
CA GLY A 510 -32.34 -8.87 -7.06
C GLY A 510 -31.20 -7.84 -6.98
N ARG A 511 -30.87 -7.32 -5.79
CA ARG A 511 -29.75 -6.38 -5.56
C ARG A 511 -28.47 -7.04 -5.03
N LEU A 512 -28.47 -8.36 -4.87
CA LEU A 512 -27.34 -9.06 -4.29
C LEU A 512 -26.10 -8.96 -5.19
N ARG A 513 -25.01 -8.44 -4.64
CA ARG A 513 -23.71 -8.23 -5.27
C ARG A 513 -22.69 -9.25 -4.80
N VAL A 514 -22.72 -9.62 -3.53
CA VAL A 514 -21.77 -10.58 -2.94
C VAL A 514 -22.54 -11.72 -2.28
N LEU A 515 -22.24 -12.95 -2.69
CA LEU A 515 -22.79 -14.17 -2.09
C LEU A 515 -21.65 -15.12 -1.73
N ASP A 516 -21.42 -15.32 -0.43
CA ASP A 516 -20.45 -16.28 0.08
C ASP A 516 -21.16 -17.51 0.67
N LEU A 517 -20.98 -18.64 0.00
CA LEU A 517 -21.48 -19.97 0.36
C LEU A 517 -20.31 -20.96 0.53
N GLY A 518 -19.09 -20.46 0.75
CA GLY A 518 -17.90 -21.29 0.88
C GLY A 518 -17.95 -22.25 2.09
N GLN A 519 -17.18 -23.34 2.03
CA GLN A 519 -17.04 -24.32 3.12
C GLN A 519 -18.38 -24.93 3.60
N ASN A 520 -19.33 -25.11 2.68
CA ASN A 520 -20.61 -25.78 2.95
C ASN A 520 -20.57 -27.24 2.43
N SER A 521 -21.72 -27.86 2.26
CA SER A 521 -21.86 -29.23 1.74
C SER A 521 -22.81 -29.25 0.53
N LEU A 522 -22.80 -28.18 -0.27
CA LEU A 522 -23.67 -28.02 -1.44
C LEU A 522 -23.29 -29.04 -2.52
N SER A 523 -24.29 -29.72 -3.07
CA SER A 523 -24.11 -30.74 -4.12
C SER A 523 -24.32 -30.22 -5.54
N HIS A 524 -25.21 -29.22 -5.71
CA HIS A 524 -25.56 -28.62 -6.99
C HIS A 524 -25.96 -27.15 -6.84
N ILE A 525 -25.88 -26.41 -7.94
CA ILE A 525 -26.37 -25.03 -8.05
C ILE A 525 -27.56 -25.04 -9.02
N PRO A 526 -28.71 -24.46 -8.66
CA PRO A 526 -29.87 -24.38 -9.53
C PRO A 526 -29.66 -23.36 -10.68
N SER A 527 -30.37 -23.55 -11.78
CA SER A 527 -30.33 -22.69 -13.00
C SER A 527 -30.79 -21.24 -12.75
N GLU A 528 -31.61 -21.06 -11.72
CA GLU A 528 -32.21 -19.82 -11.27
C GLU A 528 -31.19 -18.81 -10.76
N ILE A 529 -29.93 -19.22 -10.54
CA ILE A 529 -28.81 -18.32 -10.22
C ILE A 529 -28.65 -17.20 -11.25
N SER A 530 -29.06 -17.44 -12.50
CA SER A 530 -29.09 -16.44 -13.58
C SER A 530 -30.00 -15.24 -13.31
N SER A 531 -30.91 -15.32 -12.33
CA SER A 531 -31.76 -14.20 -11.92
C SER A 531 -30.97 -13.08 -11.22
N LEU A 532 -29.82 -13.40 -10.61
CA LEU A 532 -29.00 -12.47 -9.83
C LEU A 532 -28.09 -11.61 -10.73
N LYS A 533 -28.71 -10.77 -11.55
CA LYS A 533 -28.01 -9.93 -12.55
C LYS A 533 -27.05 -8.88 -11.95
N SER A 534 -27.18 -8.59 -10.66
CA SER A 534 -26.31 -7.66 -9.93
C SER A 534 -25.13 -8.35 -9.23
N LEU A 535 -25.00 -9.67 -9.33
CA LEU A 535 -23.99 -10.44 -8.62
C LEU A 535 -22.59 -10.19 -9.21
N GLU A 536 -21.68 -9.72 -8.36
CA GLU A 536 -20.28 -9.37 -8.65
C GLU A 536 -19.32 -10.44 -8.11
N GLU A 537 -19.59 -10.98 -6.92
CA GLU A 537 -18.77 -12.02 -6.29
C GLU A 537 -19.64 -13.20 -5.84
N LEU A 538 -19.26 -14.39 -6.28
CA LEU A 538 -19.83 -15.66 -5.86
C LEU A 538 -18.72 -16.57 -5.33
N ASP A 539 -18.72 -16.82 -4.02
CA ASP A 539 -17.85 -17.80 -3.39
C ASP A 539 -18.62 -19.09 -3.10
N ILE A 540 -18.24 -20.16 -3.77
CA ILE A 540 -18.79 -21.51 -3.57
C ILE A 540 -17.65 -22.52 -3.37
N SER A 541 -16.49 -22.02 -2.90
CA SER A 541 -15.31 -22.84 -2.60
C SER A 541 -15.61 -23.88 -1.52
N ASP A 542 -14.83 -24.96 -1.50
CA ASP A 542 -14.89 -26.02 -0.49
C ASP A 542 -16.31 -26.59 -0.29
N ASN A 543 -16.98 -26.94 -1.40
CA ASN A 543 -18.28 -27.60 -1.42
C ASN A 543 -18.18 -28.98 -2.13
N SER A 544 -19.31 -29.66 -2.33
CA SER A 544 -19.40 -30.97 -3.00
C SER A 544 -19.98 -30.87 -4.42
N ILE A 545 -19.78 -29.74 -5.10
CA ILE A 545 -20.40 -29.46 -6.39
C ILE A 545 -19.69 -30.23 -7.51
N MET A 546 -20.44 -31.08 -8.22
CA MET A 546 -19.89 -31.89 -9.33
C MET A 546 -19.96 -31.19 -10.69
N SER A 547 -20.95 -30.32 -10.90
CA SER A 547 -21.18 -29.60 -12.15
C SER A 547 -21.85 -28.25 -11.91
N LEU A 548 -21.49 -27.27 -12.75
CA LEU A 548 -22.11 -25.95 -12.77
C LEU A 548 -23.19 -25.87 -13.88
N PRO A 549 -24.33 -25.20 -13.63
CA PRO A 549 -25.36 -24.96 -14.65
C PRO A 549 -24.84 -24.02 -15.76
N PRO A 550 -25.13 -24.27 -17.05
CA PRO A 550 -24.78 -23.36 -18.15
C PRO A 550 -25.31 -21.94 -17.97
N GLU A 551 -26.46 -21.78 -17.31
CA GLU A 551 -27.14 -20.52 -17.01
C GLU A 551 -26.28 -19.57 -16.17
N LEU A 552 -25.30 -20.07 -15.41
CA LEU A 552 -24.32 -19.23 -14.71
C LEU A 552 -23.49 -18.38 -15.68
N GLY A 553 -23.28 -18.84 -16.91
CA GLY A 553 -22.60 -18.09 -17.97
C GLY A 553 -23.36 -16.83 -18.42
N LEU A 554 -24.65 -16.70 -18.11
CA LEU A 554 -25.42 -15.47 -18.38
C LEU A 554 -24.97 -14.30 -17.49
N LEU A 555 -24.30 -14.58 -16.37
CA LEU A 555 -23.76 -13.57 -15.45
C LEU A 555 -22.37 -13.06 -15.86
N GLU A 556 -21.87 -13.39 -17.07
CA GLU A 556 -20.57 -12.94 -17.59
C GLU A 556 -20.37 -11.41 -17.50
N THR A 557 -21.45 -10.63 -17.63
CA THR A 557 -21.39 -9.17 -17.60
C THR A 557 -21.29 -8.57 -16.21
N SER A 558 -21.79 -9.26 -15.17
CA SER A 558 -21.84 -8.75 -13.80
C SER A 558 -20.80 -9.41 -12.90
N LEU A 559 -20.58 -10.72 -13.05
CA LEU A 559 -19.79 -11.53 -12.14
C LEU A 559 -18.29 -11.37 -12.40
N GLN A 560 -17.61 -10.73 -11.46
CA GLN A 560 -16.18 -10.42 -11.51
C GLN A 560 -15.35 -11.54 -10.89
N ALA A 561 -15.83 -12.11 -9.78
CA ALA A 561 -15.14 -13.13 -9.01
C ALA A 561 -16.03 -14.36 -8.80
N LEU A 562 -15.55 -15.52 -9.28
CA LEU A 562 -16.17 -16.82 -9.06
C LEU A 562 -15.14 -17.76 -8.44
N LYS A 563 -15.30 -18.07 -7.15
CA LYS A 563 -14.39 -18.96 -6.41
C LYS A 563 -14.98 -20.36 -6.37
N LEU A 564 -14.26 -21.32 -6.96
CA LEU A 564 -14.70 -22.70 -7.19
C LEU A 564 -13.79 -23.75 -6.54
N ASP A 565 -12.72 -23.29 -5.88
CA ASP A 565 -11.68 -24.15 -5.33
C ASP A 565 -12.26 -25.20 -4.37
N GLY A 566 -11.61 -26.35 -4.24
CA GLY A 566 -12.05 -27.40 -3.30
C GLY A 566 -13.32 -28.18 -3.70
N ASN A 567 -13.89 -27.96 -4.90
CA ASN A 567 -15.03 -28.73 -5.39
C ASN A 567 -14.61 -29.90 -6.32
N PRO A 568 -15.31 -31.05 -6.28
CA PRO A 568 -15.07 -32.20 -7.16
C PRO A 568 -15.67 -32.00 -8.57
N LEU A 569 -15.38 -30.86 -9.22
CA LEU A 569 -15.93 -30.52 -10.54
C LEU A 569 -15.45 -31.49 -11.62
N LYS A 570 -16.39 -32.19 -12.26
CA LYS A 570 -16.12 -33.12 -13.38
C LYS A 570 -16.45 -32.51 -14.74
N SER A 571 -17.29 -31.48 -14.79
CA SER A 571 -17.85 -30.95 -16.05
C SER A 571 -16.96 -29.96 -16.79
N ILE A 572 -15.99 -29.33 -16.11
CA ILE A 572 -15.11 -28.29 -16.66
C ILE A 572 -13.67 -28.76 -16.62
N ARG A 573 -12.94 -28.62 -17.74
CA ARG A 573 -11.52 -28.99 -17.81
C ARG A 573 -10.70 -28.04 -16.94
N ARG A 574 -9.68 -28.57 -16.24
CA ARG A 574 -8.75 -27.77 -15.39
C ARG A 574 -8.13 -26.58 -16.14
N SER A 575 -7.77 -26.77 -17.40
CA SER A 575 -7.22 -25.71 -18.26
C SER A 575 -8.14 -24.51 -18.48
N VAL A 576 -9.45 -24.66 -18.27
CA VAL A 576 -10.44 -23.56 -18.31
C VAL A 576 -10.56 -22.91 -16.93
N LEU A 577 -10.51 -23.69 -15.85
CA LEU A 577 -10.51 -23.18 -14.48
C LEU A 577 -9.30 -22.28 -14.22
N ASP A 578 -8.11 -22.68 -14.69
CA ASP A 578 -6.85 -21.93 -14.51
C ASP A 578 -6.83 -20.57 -15.24
N ARG A 579 -7.73 -20.35 -16.21
CA ARG A 579 -7.85 -19.10 -16.97
C ARG A 579 -8.72 -18.05 -16.25
N GLY A 580 -9.24 -18.37 -15.07
CA GLY A 580 -10.00 -17.45 -14.21
C GLY A 580 -11.47 -17.29 -14.58
N THR A 581 -12.20 -16.52 -13.77
CA THR A 581 -13.67 -16.34 -13.79
C THR A 581 -14.25 -16.15 -15.19
N LYS A 582 -13.70 -15.21 -15.98
CA LYS A 582 -14.25 -14.86 -17.30
C LYS A 582 -14.23 -16.04 -18.28
N ALA A 583 -13.15 -16.82 -18.28
CA ALA A 583 -13.03 -17.97 -19.16
C ALA A 583 -14.01 -19.09 -18.80
N ILE A 584 -14.27 -19.26 -17.49
CA ILE A 584 -15.25 -20.23 -16.98
C ILE A 584 -16.67 -19.83 -17.39
N LEU A 585 -17.03 -18.54 -17.22
CA LEU A 585 -18.34 -18.04 -17.60
C LEU A 585 -18.59 -18.13 -19.11
N GLN A 586 -17.61 -17.79 -19.94
CA GLN A 586 -17.69 -17.97 -21.40
C GLN A 586 -17.87 -19.43 -21.79
N TYR A 587 -17.13 -20.34 -21.15
CA TYR A 587 -17.26 -21.78 -21.39
C TYR A 587 -18.68 -22.29 -21.08
N LEU A 588 -19.27 -21.82 -19.97
CA LEU A 588 -20.62 -22.20 -19.57
C LEU A 588 -21.68 -21.61 -20.52
N LYS A 589 -21.51 -20.36 -20.94
CA LYS A 589 -22.40 -19.68 -21.89
C LYS A 589 -22.47 -20.40 -23.24
N LEU A 590 -21.35 -20.95 -23.72
CA LEU A 590 -21.31 -21.74 -24.96
C LEU A 590 -22.06 -23.08 -24.88
N LYS A 591 -22.38 -23.55 -23.67
CA LYS A 591 -23.15 -24.78 -23.43
C LYS A 591 -24.64 -24.55 -23.23
N LEU A 592 -25.12 -23.31 -23.31
CA LEU A 592 -26.55 -23.04 -23.28
C LEU A 592 -27.23 -23.67 -24.51
N PRO A 593 -28.39 -24.33 -24.35
CA PRO A 593 -29.15 -24.83 -25.49
C PRO A 593 -29.49 -23.66 -26.40
N GLN A 594 -29.13 -23.75 -27.69
CA GLN A 594 -29.53 -22.74 -28.66
C GLN A 594 -31.06 -22.74 -28.75
N PRO A 595 -31.72 -21.56 -28.77
CA PRO A 595 -33.15 -21.52 -29.00
C PRO A 595 -33.43 -22.21 -30.33
N ALA A 596 -34.33 -23.20 -30.30
CA ALA A 596 -34.84 -23.82 -31.50
C ALA A 596 -35.35 -22.70 -32.40
N SER A 597 -34.78 -22.58 -33.59
CA SER A 597 -35.25 -21.69 -34.63
C SER A 597 -36.71 -22.05 -34.94
N SER A 598 -37.64 -21.24 -34.47
CA SER A 598 -39.05 -21.25 -34.87
C SER A 598 -39.42 -19.88 -35.38
#